data_AF-A0A2N1M274-F1
#
_entry.id   AF-A0A2N1M274-F1
#
_cell.length_a   1.000
_cell.length_b   1.000
_cell.length_c   1.000
_cell.angle_alpha   90.00
_cell.angle_beta   90.00
_cell.angle_gamma   90.00
#
_symmetry.space_group_name_H-M   'P 1'
#
loop_
_entity.id
_entity.type
_entity.pdbx_description
1 polymer ?
#
loop_
_entity_poly.entity_id
_entity_poly.type
_entity_poly.pdbx_seq_one_letter_code
_entity_poly.pdbx_strand_id
1 'polypeptide(L)'
;MKKDAWLYLTTRKNNPLSEEQAKGIHSDIEELLTREIDRYFNKKNCQKIKIEANTFSDSFSTLSWLDGFEKQLEERELHMNMMLLSLV
;
A
#
# COMPACT_ATOMS: atom_id res chain seq x y z
N MET A 1 -3.31 -13.43 18.58
CA MET A 1 -4.78 -13.37 18.77
C MET A 1 -5.50 -13.17 17.42
N LYS A 2 -5.32 -14.08 16.44
CA LYS A 2 -5.95 -13.96 15.10
C LYS A 2 -6.87 -15.13 14.73
N LYS A 3 -6.74 -16.29 15.39
CA LYS A 3 -7.54 -17.50 15.07
C LYS A 3 -8.94 -17.45 15.68
N ASP A 4 -9.13 -16.67 16.74
CA ASP A 4 -10.31 -16.79 17.61
C ASP A 4 -11.58 -16.15 17.03
N ALA A 5 -11.46 -15.03 16.30
CA ALA A 5 -12.61 -14.34 15.70
C ALA A 5 -13.25 -15.16 14.56
N TRP A 6 -12.41 -15.82 13.76
CA TRP A 6 -12.86 -16.63 12.62
C TRP A 6 -13.38 -18.00 13.04
N LEU A 7 -12.75 -18.61 14.04
CA LEU A 7 -13.25 -19.82 14.68
C LEU A 7 -14.69 -19.60 15.19
N TYR A 8 -15.02 -18.39 15.65
CA TYR A 8 -16.36 -18.05 16.10
C TYR A 8 -17.42 -18.09 14.99
N LEU A 9 -17.05 -17.84 13.74
CA LEU A 9 -17.98 -17.88 12.60
C LEU A 9 -18.31 -19.32 12.19
N THR A 10 -17.34 -20.24 12.31
CA THR A 10 -17.53 -21.66 11.97
C THR A 10 -18.15 -22.46 13.12
N THR A 11 -18.02 -21.97 14.36
CA THR A 11 -18.55 -22.65 15.56
C THR A 11 -19.83 -22.02 16.11
N ARG A 12 -20.44 -21.08 15.37
CA ARG A 12 -21.63 -20.35 15.83
C ARG A 12 -22.84 -21.28 15.96
N LYS A 13 -23.57 -21.15 17.06
CA LYS A 13 -24.77 -21.98 17.36
C LYS A 13 -25.86 -21.88 16.28
N ASN A 14 -26.02 -20.69 15.69
CA ASN A 14 -27.01 -20.43 14.65
C ASN A 14 -26.29 -20.05 13.36
N ASN A 15 -26.58 -20.78 12.28
CA ASN A 15 -26.02 -20.57 10.94
C ASN A 15 -24.48 -20.51 10.93
N PRO A 16 -23.79 -21.59 11.35
CA PRO A 16 -22.34 -21.66 11.24
C PRO A 16 -21.94 -21.57 9.76
N LEU A 17 -20.92 -20.76 9.48
CA LEU A 17 -20.33 -20.73 8.14
C LEU A 17 -19.45 -21.97 7.96
N SER A 18 -19.45 -22.52 6.74
CA SER A 18 -18.45 -23.51 6.37
C SER A 18 -17.05 -22.88 6.39
N GLU A 19 -16.02 -23.71 6.56
CA GLU A 19 -14.63 -23.23 6.56
C GLU A 19 -14.28 -22.51 5.25
N GLU A 20 -14.78 -22.99 4.12
CA GLU A 20 -14.68 -22.36 2.80
C GLU A 20 -15.27 -20.94 2.78
N GLN A 21 -16.48 -20.76 3.31
CA GLN A 21 -17.15 -19.45 3.36
C GLN A 21 -16.44 -18.48 4.31
N ALA A 22 -15.99 -18.98 5.46
CA ALA A 22 -15.24 -18.17 6.42
C ALA A 22 -13.87 -17.75 5.86
N LYS A 23 -13.19 -18.63 5.10
CA LYS A 23 -11.95 -18.31 4.38
C LYS A 23 -12.16 -17.23 3.31
N GLY A 24 -13.28 -17.26 2.59
CA GLY A 24 -13.62 -16.22 1.62
C GLY A 24 -13.69 -14.83 2.28
N ILE A 25 -14.45 -14.71 3.37
CA ILE A 25 -14.58 -13.45 4.13
C ILE A 25 -13.23 -13.01 4.72
N HIS A 26 -12.43 -13.96 5.20
CA HIS A 26 -11.10 -13.70 5.75
C HIS A 26 -10.20 -13.04 4.72
N SER A 27 -10.12 -13.60 3.51
CA SER A 27 -9.30 -13.05 2.43
C SER A 27 -9.71 -11.63 2.07
N ASP A 28 -11.00 -11.38 1.87
CA ASP A 28 -11.52 -10.06 1.48
C ASP A 28 -11.21 -8.99 2.54
N ILE A 29 -11.32 -9.33 3.82
CA ILE A 29 -11.02 -8.40 4.92
C ILE A 29 -9.52 -8.16 5.05
N GLU A 30 -8.68 -9.18 4.90
CA GLU A 30 -7.22 -9.01 4.90
C GLU A 30 -6.75 -8.14 3.72
N GLU A 31 -7.34 -8.32 2.54
CA GLU A 31 -7.06 -7.48 1.37
C GLU A 31 -7.46 -6.02 1.63
N LEU A 32 -8.67 -5.80 2.16
CA LEU A 32 -9.13 -4.46 2.52
C LEU A 32 -8.21 -3.76 3.54
N LEU A 33 -7.79 -4.48 4.58
CA LEU A 33 -6.87 -3.96 5.58
C LEU A 33 -5.50 -3.64 4.98
N THR A 34 -4.97 -4.52 4.13
CA THR A 34 -3.68 -4.33 3.45
C THR A 34 -3.73 -3.08 2.57
N ARG A 35 -4.77 -2.95 1.75
CA ARG A 35 -5.00 -1.77 0.88
C ARG A 35 -5.09 -0.49 1.69
N GLU A 36 -5.75 -0.54 2.85
CA GLU A 36 -5.93 0.63 3.72
C GLU A 36 -4.62 1.06 4.38
N ILE A 37 -3.79 0.10 4.81
CA ILE A 37 -2.44 0.34 5.32
C ILE A 37 -1.57 0.98 4.24
N ASP A 38 -1.55 0.42 3.03
CA ASP A 38 -0.78 0.96 1.91
C ASP A 38 -1.22 2.38 1.54
N ARG A 39 -2.55 2.62 1.51
CA ARG A 39 -3.11 3.96 1.29
C ARG A 39 -2.62 4.96 2.34
N TYR A 40 -2.59 4.56 3.61
CA TYR A 40 -2.09 5.41 4.69
C TYR A 40 -0.60 5.74 4.51
N PHE A 41 0.24 4.73 4.24
CA PHE A 41 1.67 4.95 4.03
C PHE A 41 1.95 5.81 2.81
N ASN A 42 1.27 5.58 1.70
CA ASN A 42 1.38 6.42 0.50
C ASN A 42 1.02 7.87 0.80
N LYS A 43 -0.09 8.11 1.49
CA LYS A 43 -0.50 9.45 1.91
C LYS A 43 0.55 10.12 2.80
N LYS A 44 1.12 9.39 3.76
CA LYS A 44 2.16 9.90 4.66
C LYS A 44 3.44 10.24 3.91
N ASN A 45 3.87 9.40 2.96
CA ASN A 45 5.05 9.65 2.14
C ASN A 45 4.88 10.90 1.28
N CYS A 46 3.72 11.10 0.65
CA CYS A 46 3.41 12.31 -0.10
C CYS A 46 3.47 13.57 0.79
N GLN A 47 2.94 13.50 2.01
CA GLN A 47 3.01 14.61 2.96
C GLN A 47 4.46 14.94 3.36
N LYS A 48 5.29 13.91 3.60
CA LYS A 48 6.71 14.08 3.91
C LYS A 48 7.45 14.81 2.78
N ILE A 49 7.27 14.36 1.54
CA ILE A 49 7.86 14.98 0.35
C ILE A 49 7.41 16.44 0.21
N LYS A 50 6.12 16.71 0.43
CA LYS A 50 5.58 18.07 0.36
C LYS A 50 6.19 18.98 1.42
N ILE A 51 6.39 18.48 2.65
CA ILE A 51 7.02 19.26 3.71
C ILE A 51 8.48 19.53 3.36
N GLU A 52 9.23 18.51 2.95
CA GLU A 52 10.64 18.66 2.54
C GLU A 52 10.78 19.71 1.44
N ALA A 53 9.98 19.63 0.37
CA ALA A 53 9.99 20.60 -0.73
C ALA A 53 9.72 22.04 -0.27
N ASN A 54 8.80 22.25 0.68
CA ASN A 54 8.46 23.58 1.19
C ASN A 54 9.45 24.13 2.22
N THR A 55 10.34 23.28 2.77
CA THR A 55 11.32 23.69 3.78
C THR A 55 12.64 24.17 3.14
N PHE A 56 12.86 23.93 1.85
CA PHE A 56 14.03 24.44 1.12
C PHE A 56 13.84 25.92 0.75
N SER A 57 14.55 26.80 1.47
CA SER A 57 14.46 28.26 1.30
C SER A 57 15.39 28.85 0.25
N ASP A 58 16.27 28.07 -0.37
CA ASP A 58 17.23 28.58 -1.36
C ASP A 58 16.94 28.05 -2.76
N SER A 59 16.66 28.96 -3.69
CA SER A 59 16.32 28.69 -5.10
C SER A 59 17.31 27.81 -5.88
N PHE A 60 18.55 27.70 -5.41
CA PHE A 60 19.56 26.80 -5.98
C PHE A 60 19.37 25.34 -5.51
N SER A 61 18.87 25.16 -4.29
CA SER A 61 18.61 23.83 -3.69
C SER A 61 17.36 23.16 -4.26
N THR A 62 16.38 23.95 -4.73
CA THR A 62 15.17 23.43 -5.37
C THR A 62 15.43 22.84 -6.76
N LEU A 63 16.36 23.41 -7.56
CA LEU A 63 16.73 22.85 -8.86
C LEU A 63 17.44 21.51 -8.73
N SER A 64 18.41 21.39 -7.82
CA SER A 64 19.09 20.10 -7.55
C SER A 64 18.15 19.04 -7.00
N TRP A 65 17.13 19.46 -6.24
CA TRP A 65 16.11 18.55 -5.71
C TRP A 65 15.15 18.06 -6.79
N LEU A 66 14.71 18.95 -7.70
CA LEU A 66 13.88 18.58 -8.84
C LEU A 66 14.60 17.59 -9.76
N ASP A 67 15.87 17.83 -10.05
CA ASP A 67 16.73 16.92 -10.82
C ASP A 67 16.83 15.53 -10.14
N GLY A 68 17.01 15.49 -8.82
CA GLY A 68 16.96 14.25 -8.04
C GLY A 68 15.60 13.56 -8.05
N PHE A 69 14.51 14.32 -8.07
CA PHE A 69 13.14 13.81 -8.14
C PHE A 69 12.80 13.21 -9.51
N GLU A 70 13.24 13.88 -10.58
CA GLU A 70 13.05 13.44 -11.96
C GLU A 70 13.75 12.10 -12.19
N LYS A 71 14.99 11.96 -11.72
CA LYS A 71 15.73 10.71 -11.78
C LYS A 71 15.05 9.56 -11.01
N GLN A 72 14.45 9.85 -9.84
CA GLN A 72 13.69 8.83 -9.09
C GLN A 72 12.41 8.40 -9.80
N LEU A 73 11.77 9.28 -10.58
CA LEU A 73 10.60 8.94 -11.38
C LEU A 73 10.97 8.06 -12.57
N GLU A 74 12.05 8.39 -13.29
CA GLU A 74 12.57 7.56 -14.37
C GLU A 74 12.91 6.14 -13.90
N GLU A 75 13.59 6.01 -12.75
CA GLU A 75 13.91 4.68 -12.19
C GLU A 75 12.66 3.86 -11.86
N ARG A 76 11.61 4.50 -11.33
CA ARG A 76 10.34 3.81 -11.03
C ARG A 76 9.57 3.43 -12.28
N GLU A 77 9.54 4.31 -13.28
CA GLU A 77 8.91 4.04 -14.57
C GLU A 77 9.62 2.88 -15.28
N LEU A 78 10.95 2.87 -15.26
CA LEU A 78 11.75 1.78 -15.82
C LEU A 78 11.49 0.46 -15.10
N HIS A 79 11.37 0.48 -13.77
CA HIS A 79 11.01 -0.71 -12.99
C HIS A 79 9.61 -1.23 -13.33
N MET A 80 8.61 -0.35 -13.45
CA MET A 80 7.25 -0.73 -13.86
C MET A 80 7.23 -1.29 -15.28
N ASN A 81 7.92 -0.64 -16.22
CA ASN A 81 8.02 -1.09 -17.61
C ASN A 81 8.72 -2.46 -17.71
N MET A 82 9.74 -2.69 -16.89
CA MET A 82 10.42 -3.99 -16.83
C MET A 82 9.49 -5.09 -16.27
N MET A 83 8.72 -4.79 -15.22
CA MET A 83 7.70 -5.72 -14.70
C MET A 83 6.64 -6.03 -15.78
N LEU A 84 6.15 -5.02 -16.49
CA LEU A 84 5.16 -5.19 -17.56
C LEU A 84 5.70 -6.04 -18.72
N LEU A 85 6.95 -5.84 -19.12
CA LEU A 85 7.60 -6.64 -20.16
C LEU A 85 7.85 -8.10 -19.73
N SER A 86 8.02 -8.37 -18.43
CA SER A 86 8.19 -9.74 -17.93
C SER A 86 6.89 -10.56 -17.88
N LEU A 87 5.75 -9.92 -18.14
CA LEU A 87 4.41 -10.53 -18.12
C LEU A 87 3.86 -10.83 -19.53
N VAL A 88 4.61 -10.51 -20.59
CA VAL A 88 4.28 -10.77 -22.01
C VAL A 88 5.25 -11.81 -22.58
#